data_AF-A0A2E1HWJ6-F1
#
_entry.id   AF-A0A2E1HWJ6-F1
#
_cell.length_a   1.000
_cell.length_b   1.000
_cell.length_c   1.000
_cell.angle_alpha   90.00
_cell.angle_beta   90.00
_cell.angle_gamma   90.00
#
_symmetry.space_group_name_H-M   'P 1'
#
loop_
_entity.id
_entity.type
_entity.pdbx_description
1 polymer ?
#
loop_
_entity_poly.entity_id
_entity_poly.type
_entity_poly.pdbx_seq_one_letter_code
_entity_poly.pdbx_strand_id
1 'polypeptide(L)'
;MEHALDDVEETNNMQQYHFHRFIGENEDPLGSLEGDDRWIERYEQRLPPTVVFNGTIKQVGSVPSGDSLQDDYNANLQNPLSLGQGTSSLGWVASTNDSSAIVTWNLVMDTDTIPDGATVMSSIWVVEHLAYFPDGSNGEEYYHESVRAIIELGESMSGSMEVTLPTAYDGDDLEVHLIHEVVLPEPEDEDPVTPADPVEEDDDDSGLPSISFIAVLSVIMVAAFTAQRKLR
;
A
#
# COMPACT_ATOMS: atom_id res chain seq x y z
N MET A 1 -17.69 5.40 -1.96
CA MET A 1 -16.33 5.27 -1.44
C MET A 1 -15.41 6.15 -2.27
N GLU A 2 -15.23 5.82 -3.56
CA GLU A 2 -14.39 6.56 -4.52
C GLU A 2 -14.71 8.05 -4.52
N HIS A 3 -15.97 8.45 -4.72
CA HIS A 3 -16.38 9.86 -4.61
C HIS A 3 -15.98 10.56 -3.30
N ALA A 4 -15.98 9.86 -2.16
CA ALA A 4 -15.59 10.47 -0.89
C ALA A 4 -14.07 10.62 -0.75
N LEU A 5 -13.27 9.78 -1.43
CA LEU A 5 -11.83 9.98 -1.52
C LEU A 5 -11.49 11.07 -2.55
N ASP A 6 -12.16 11.09 -3.69
CA ASP A 6 -11.99 12.12 -4.73
C ASP A 6 -12.23 13.52 -4.15
N ASP A 7 -13.33 13.70 -3.41
CA ASP A 7 -13.64 14.97 -2.74
C ASP A 7 -12.55 15.39 -1.73
N VAL A 8 -11.91 14.41 -1.07
CA VAL A 8 -10.85 14.65 -0.09
C VAL A 8 -9.54 14.98 -0.81
N GLU A 9 -9.22 14.29 -1.90
CA GLU A 9 -8.05 14.55 -2.74
C GLU A 9 -8.09 15.94 -3.39
N GLU A 10 -9.27 16.41 -3.84
CA GLU A 10 -9.41 17.76 -4.39
C GLU A 10 -9.02 18.87 -3.40
N THR A 11 -9.10 18.59 -2.10
CA THR A 11 -8.89 19.57 -1.03
C THR A 11 -7.64 19.33 -0.20
N ASN A 12 -6.97 18.17 -0.37
CA ASN A 12 -5.78 17.77 0.38
C ASN A 12 -4.66 17.35 -0.56
N ASN A 13 -3.41 17.53 -0.15
CA ASN A 13 -2.27 17.00 -0.90
C ASN A 13 -2.07 15.52 -0.54
N MET A 14 -2.80 14.64 -1.22
CA MET A 14 -2.68 13.18 -1.08
C MET A 14 -2.52 12.53 -2.46
N GLN A 15 -2.05 11.28 -2.46
CA GLN A 15 -2.00 10.44 -3.65
C GLN A 15 -2.80 9.17 -3.34
N GLN A 16 -3.72 8.83 -4.24
CA GLN A 16 -4.49 7.60 -4.17
C GLN A 16 -3.81 6.47 -4.96
N TYR A 17 -4.05 5.24 -4.52
CA TYR A 17 -3.64 4.02 -5.21
C TYR A 17 -4.71 2.96 -5.03
N HIS A 18 -5.20 2.38 -6.12
CA HIS A 18 -6.28 1.42 -6.08
C HIS A 18 -5.74 -0.01 -6.26
N PHE A 19 -5.86 -0.79 -5.18
CA PHE A 19 -5.50 -2.20 -5.17
C PHE A 19 -6.70 -3.05 -5.53
N HIS A 20 -6.65 -3.63 -6.71
CA HIS A 20 -7.62 -4.60 -7.20
C HIS A 20 -7.20 -6.02 -6.78
N ARG A 21 -8.19 -6.88 -6.49
CA ARG A 21 -7.94 -8.26 -6.06
C ARG A 21 -7.27 -9.06 -7.16
N PHE A 22 -6.36 -9.96 -6.79
CA PHE A 22 -5.76 -10.95 -7.68
C PHE A 22 -5.91 -12.34 -7.08
N ILE A 23 -6.88 -13.12 -7.54
CA ILE A 23 -6.79 -14.58 -7.49
C ILE A 23 -7.48 -15.12 -8.74
N GLY A 24 -6.85 -15.03 -9.91
CA GLY A 24 -7.29 -15.75 -11.12
C GLY A 24 -8.79 -15.59 -11.50
N GLU A 25 -9.43 -14.49 -11.12
CA GLU A 25 -10.85 -14.23 -11.32
C GLU A 25 -11.04 -13.53 -12.67
N ASN A 26 -11.95 -14.07 -13.49
CA ASN A 26 -12.34 -13.48 -14.78
C ASN A 26 -13.06 -12.12 -14.64
N GLU A 27 -13.33 -11.66 -13.42
CA GLU A 27 -14.25 -10.55 -13.14
C GLU A 27 -13.53 -9.20 -12.91
N ASP A 28 -12.24 -9.20 -12.56
CA ASP A 28 -11.44 -7.96 -12.42
C ASP A 28 -10.01 -8.15 -12.99
N PRO A 29 -9.72 -7.60 -14.18
CA PRO A 29 -8.42 -7.73 -14.84
C PRO A 29 -7.36 -6.73 -14.32
N LEU A 30 -7.71 -5.87 -13.37
CA LEU A 30 -6.90 -4.73 -12.95
C LEU A 30 -5.96 -5.04 -11.77
N GLY A 31 -6.15 -6.18 -11.10
CA GLY A 31 -5.28 -6.63 -10.00
C GLY A 31 -3.98 -7.32 -10.43
N SER A 32 -3.06 -7.48 -9.48
CA SER A 32 -1.80 -8.25 -9.61
C SER A 32 -1.54 -9.12 -8.38
N LEU A 33 -0.85 -10.26 -8.55
CA LEU A 33 -0.57 -11.20 -7.45
C LEU A 33 0.21 -10.52 -6.36
N GLU A 34 1.24 -9.80 -6.78
CA GLU A 34 2.16 -9.09 -5.92
C GLU A 34 1.42 -8.01 -5.10
N GLY A 35 0.51 -7.26 -5.73
CA GLY A 35 -0.31 -6.27 -5.03
C GLY A 35 -1.25 -6.90 -4.00
N ASP A 36 -1.85 -8.04 -4.33
CA ASP A 36 -2.83 -8.71 -3.47
C ASP A 36 -2.19 -9.50 -2.33
N ASP A 37 -1.03 -10.13 -2.56
CA ASP A 37 -0.20 -10.77 -1.55
C ASP A 37 0.34 -9.72 -0.58
N ARG A 38 0.88 -8.60 -1.08
CA ARG A 38 1.30 -7.46 -0.24
C ARG A 38 0.14 -6.94 0.62
N TRP A 39 -1.07 -6.83 0.05
CA TRP A 39 -2.24 -6.39 0.80
C TRP A 39 -2.54 -7.34 1.96
N ILE A 40 -2.57 -8.66 1.72
CA ILE A 40 -2.80 -9.66 2.77
C ILE A 40 -1.69 -9.61 3.81
N GLU A 41 -0.43 -9.65 3.39
CA GLU A 41 0.71 -9.67 4.30
C GLU A 41 0.65 -8.50 5.28
N ARG A 42 0.22 -7.33 4.78
CA ARG A 42 0.22 -6.11 5.58
C ARG A 42 -1.06 -5.88 6.39
N TYR A 43 -2.20 -6.32 5.89
CA TYR A 43 -3.51 -5.97 6.45
C TYR A 43 -4.38 -7.16 6.84
N GLU A 44 -3.84 -8.38 6.70
CA GLU A 44 -4.36 -9.71 7.01
C GLU A 44 -5.59 -10.15 6.20
N GLN A 45 -6.55 -9.25 6.01
CA GLN A 45 -7.85 -9.56 5.44
C GLN A 45 -8.24 -8.63 4.28
N ARG A 46 -8.87 -9.23 3.28
CA ARG A 46 -9.46 -8.55 2.12
C ARG A 46 -10.91 -8.20 2.41
N LEU A 47 -11.14 -7.05 3.04
CA LEU A 47 -12.48 -6.52 3.29
C LEU A 47 -12.80 -5.33 2.37
N PRO A 48 -12.92 -5.51 1.04
CA PRO A 48 -13.24 -4.39 0.17
C PRO A 48 -14.69 -3.91 0.38
N PRO A 49 -14.95 -2.61 0.21
CA PRO A 49 -13.94 -1.57 0.08
C PRO A 49 -13.25 -1.31 1.43
N THR A 50 -11.92 -1.21 1.43
CA THR A 50 -11.11 -0.78 2.58
C THR A 50 -10.12 0.26 2.10
N VAL A 51 -9.94 1.32 2.87
CA VAL A 51 -8.94 2.36 2.66
C VAL A 51 -7.89 2.25 3.74
N VAL A 52 -6.62 2.48 3.38
CA VAL A 52 -5.54 2.59 4.34
C VAL A 52 -4.82 3.93 4.18
N PHE A 53 -4.87 4.77 5.20
CA PHE A 53 -4.21 6.08 5.21
C PHE A 53 -2.79 5.97 5.74
N ASN A 54 -1.85 6.59 5.01
CA ASN A 54 -0.41 6.52 5.32
C ASN A 54 0.01 5.08 5.62
N GLY A 55 -0.54 4.13 4.86
CA GLY A 55 -0.46 2.68 5.04
C GLY A 55 -0.70 2.11 6.46
N THR A 56 -1.22 2.87 7.42
CA THR A 56 -1.37 2.44 8.83
C THR A 56 -2.80 2.42 9.32
N ILE A 57 -3.55 3.49 9.05
CA ILE A 57 -4.93 3.62 9.55
C ILE A 57 -5.86 2.96 8.56
N LYS A 58 -6.33 1.76 8.90
CA LYS A 58 -7.29 0.97 8.11
C LYS A 58 -8.72 1.38 8.45
N GLN A 59 -9.52 1.70 7.44
CA GLN A 59 -10.94 2.01 7.57
C GLN A 59 -11.76 1.28 6.49
N VAL A 60 -12.92 0.75 6.88
CA VAL A 60 -13.89 0.19 5.92
C VAL A 60 -14.50 1.33 5.11
N GLY A 61 -14.42 1.25 3.79
CA GLY A 61 -14.80 2.32 2.88
C GLY A 61 -16.29 2.37 2.51
N SER A 62 -17.11 1.48 3.05
CA SER A 62 -18.55 1.40 2.78
C SER A 62 -19.41 1.98 3.89
N VAL A 63 -18.87 2.15 5.10
CA VAL A 63 -19.62 2.61 6.28
C VAL A 63 -18.79 3.66 7.02
N PRO A 64 -19.32 4.87 7.26
CA PRO A 64 -18.63 5.87 8.06
C PRO A 64 -18.55 5.43 9.53
N SER A 65 -17.44 5.76 10.17
CA SER A 65 -17.26 5.68 11.63
C SER A 65 -17.87 6.89 12.33
N GLY A 66 -17.89 8.05 11.66
CA GLY A 66 -18.50 9.30 12.11
C GLY A 66 -19.73 9.72 11.30
N ASP A 67 -19.84 11.02 11.04
CA ASP A 67 -20.97 11.62 10.34
C ASP A 67 -20.96 11.30 8.83
N SER A 68 -19.76 11.19 8.24
CA SER A 68 -19.58 10.84 6.82
C SER A 68 -18.20 10.21 6.57
N LEU A 69 -18.06 9.46 5.46
CA LEU A 69 -16.76 8.92 5.06
C LEU A 69 -15.76 10.04 4.75
N GLN A 70 -16.23 11.14 4.17
CA GLN A 70 -15.40 12.30 3.85
C GLN A 70 -14.79 12.92 5.12
N ASP A 71 -15.58 13.05 6.19
CA ASP A 71 -15.09 13.59 7.47
C ASP A 71 -14.07 12.65 8.11
N ASP A 72 -14.36 11.33 8.10
CA ASP A 72 -13.44 10.33 8.64
C ASP A 72 -12.10 10.31 7.88
N TYR A 73 -12.14 10.39 6.56
CA TYR A 73 -10.95 10.40 5.71
C TYR A 73 -10.10 11.66 5.93
N ASN A 74 -10.74 12.83 6.01
CA ASN A 74 -10.05 14.06 6.38
C ASN A 74 -9.39 13.94 7.77
N ALA A 75 -10.09 13.36 8.74
CA ALA A 75 -9.55 13.14 10.08
C ALA A 75 -8.34 12.18 10.07
N ASN A 76 -8.41 11.08 9.32
CA ASN A 76 -7.30 10.14 9.20
C ASN A 76 -6.06 10.78 8.57
N LEU A 77 -6.22 11.62 7.54
CA LEU A 77 -5.12 12.36 6.91
C LEU A 77 -4.41 13.32 7.87
N GLN A 78 -5.07 13.83 8.92
CA GLN A 78 -4.44 14.66 9.95
C GLN A 78 -3.53 13.88 10.90
N ASN A 79 -3.34 12.57 10.70
CA ASN A 79 -2.44 11.72 11.49
C ASN A 79 -1.21 11.32 10.64
N PRO A 80 -0.25 12.24 10.41
CA PRO A 80 0.96 11.89 9.70
C PRO A 80 1.87 11.01 10.56
N LEU A 81 2.57 10.10 9.90
CA LEU A 81 3.62 9.32 10.52
C LEU A 81 4.81 10.25 10.75
N SER A 82 5.11 10.52 12.02
CA SER A 82 6.10 11.52 12.44
C SER A 82 7.55 11.05 12.23
N LEU A 83 7.93 10.80 10.98
CA LEU A 83 9.18 10.13 10.56
C LEU A 83 10.31 11.12 10.26
N GLY A 84 10.16 12.37 10.72
CA GLY A 84 11.10 13.44 10.44
C GLY A 84 11.11 13.90 8.98
N GLN A 85 12.26 14.40 8.55
CA GLN A 85 12.49 14.88 7.19
C GLN A 85 13.39 13.92 6.43
N GLY A 86 13.10 13.75 5.14
CA GLY A 86 13.90 12.96 4.24
C GLY A 86 13.87 13.49 2.82
N THR A 87 14.68 12.90 1.95
CA THR A 87 14.69 13.13 0.52
C THR A 87 14.69 11.78 -0.17
N SER A 88 13.72 11.57 -1.05
CA SER A 88 13.67 10.43 -1.96
C SER A 88 13.94 10.91 -3.38
N SER A 89 14.63 10.07 -4.16
CA SER A 89 14.91 10.33 -5.57
C SER A 89 14.82 9.04 -6.37
N LEU A 90 14.21 9.17 -7.55
CA LEU A 90 14.07 8.12 -8.54
C LEU A 90 14.76 8.57 -9.83
N GLY A 91 15.63 7.71 -10.35
CA GLY A 91 16.21 7.83 -11.68
C GLY A 91 15.73 6.69 -12.55
N TRP A 92 15.42 7.01 -13.81
CA TRP A 92 14.84 6.08 -14.77
C TRP A 92 15.61 6.14 -16.09
N VAL A 93 16.11 5.00 -16.56
CA VAL A 93 16.77 4.87 -17.86
C VAL A 93 16.05 3.80 -18.66
N ALA A 94 15.18 4.22 -19.56
CA ALA A 94 14.45 3.32 -20.47
C ALA A 94 15.43 2.51 -21.32
N SER A 95 15.16 1.22 -21.46
CA SER A 95 15.91 0.35 -22.37
C SER A 95 15.37 0.47 -23.81
N THR A 96 16.09 -0.09 -24.78
CA THR A 96 15.75 0.02 -26.21
C THR A 96 14.46 -0.70 -26.64
N ASN A 97 13.86 -1.53 -25.78
CA ASN A 97 12.65 -2.31 -26.09
C ASN A 97 11.37 -1.74 -25.43
N ASP A 98 11.47 -0.61 -24.73
CA ASP A 98 10.40 0.09 -24.02
C ASP A 98 9.62 -0.74 -22.96
N SER A 99 10.06 -1.97 -22.67
CA SER A 99 9.45 -2.85 -21.65
C SER A 99 10.35 -3.09 -20.44
N SER A 100 11.62 -2.71 -20.52
CA SER A 100 12.53 -2.71 -19.37
C SER A 100 13.19 -1.36 -19.16
N ALA A 101 13.63 -1.11 -17.93
CA ALA A 101 14.39 0.07 -17.59
C ALA A 101 15.40 -0.24 -16.49
N ILE A 102 16.49 0.52 -16.47
CA ILE A 102 17.37 0.58 -15.31
C ILE A 102 16.82 1.67 -14.40
N VAL A 103 16.38 1.24 -13.22
CA VAL A 103 15.97 2.12 -12.13
C VAL A 103 17.17 2.39 -11.23
N THR A 104 17.28 3.60 -10.74
CA THR A 104 18.17 3.97 -9.63
C THR A 104 17.36 4.67 -8.56
N TRP A 105 17.54 4.32 -7.30
CA TRP A 105 16.86 5.01 -6.20
C TRP A 105 17.86 5.47 -5.15
N ASN A 106 17.50 6.53 -4.44
CA ASN A 106 18.21 6.98 -3.26
C ASN A 106 17.23 7.64 -2.29
N LEU A 107 17.27 7.16 -1.05
CA LEU A 107 16.56 7.68 0.11
C LEU A 107 17.60 8.17 1.12
N VAL A 108 17.42 9.40 1.59
CA VAL A 108 18.13 9.97 2.73
C VAL A 108 17.09 10.34 3.76
N MET A 109 17.13 9.71 4.93
CA MET A 109 16.27 10.05 6.07
C MET A 109 17.01 9.80 7.37
N ASP A 110 16.49 10.34 8.47
CA ASP A 110 16.96 10.04 9.81
C ASP A 110 16.37 8.70 10.29
N THR A 111 17.19 7.66 10.33
CA THR A 111 16.78 6.32 10.76
C THR A 111 16.54 6.23 12.26
N ASP A 112 16.97 7.20 13.06
CA ASP A 112 16.69 7.22 14.50
C ASP A 112 15.21 7.55 14.79
N THR A 113 14.45 7.94 13.76
CA THR A 113 13.01 8.24 13.84
C THR A 113 12.11 7.03 13.65
N ILE A 114 12.65 5.90 13.19
CA ILE A 114 11.89 4.65 13.03
C ILE A 114 12.11 3.73 14.24
N PRO A 115 11.15 2.85 14.59
CA PRO A 115 11.30 1.96 15.74
C PRO A 115 12.52 1.04 15.66
N ASP A 116 13.10 0.68 16.80
CA ASP A 116 14.22 -0.27 16.88
C ASP A 116 13.84 -1.61 16.21
N GLY A 117 14.77 -2.13 15.41
CA GLY A 117 14.56 -3.37 14.65
C GLY A 117 13.69 -3.23 13.40
N ALA A 118 13.13 -2.05 13.13
CA ALA A 118 12.40 -1.80 11.88
C ALA A 118 13.37 -1.65 10.70
N THR A 119 12.90 -2.03 9.52
CA THR A 119 13.61 -1.86 8.25
C THR A 119 12.84 -0.91 7.33
N VAL A 120 13.50 -0.40 6.29
CA VAL A 120 12.86 0.39 5.24
C VAL A 120 12.91 -0.41 3.94
N MET A 121 11.76 -0.91 3.49
CA MET A 121 11.61 -1.60 2.22
C MET A 121 11.31 -0.58 1.12
N SER A 122 12.06 -0.65 0.01
CA SER A 122 11.80 0.18 -1.18
C SER A 122 11.16 -0.67 -2.27
N SER A 123 10.18 -0.11 -2.96
CA SER A 123 9.53 -0.75 -4.10
C SER A 123 9.16 0.25 -5.19
N ILE A 124 9.03 -0.23 -6.41
CA ILE A 124 8.39 0.49 -7.50
C ILE A 124 6.96 0.00 -7.62
N TRP A 125 6.00 0.91 -7.58
CA TRP A 125 4.62 0.64 -7.94
C TRP A 125 4.42 1.10 -9.38
N VAL A 126 3.94 0.17 -10.21
CA VAL A 126 3.51 0.48 -11.57
C VAL A 126 2.01 0.70 -11.51
N VAL A 127 1.59 1.92 -11.83
CA VAL A 127 0.22 2.38 -11.72
C VAL A 127 -0.31 2.67 -13.11
N GLU A 128 -1.54 2.26 -13.40
CA GLU A 128 -2.25 2.65 -14.62
C GLU A 128 -3.17 3.81 -14.27
N HIS A 129 -2.95 4.96 -14.91
CA HIS A 129 -3.66 6.19 -14.56
C HIS A 129 -5.17 6.06 -14.80
N LEU A 130 -5.57 5.44 -15.91
CA LEU A 130 -6.95 5.24 -16.28
C LEU A 130 -7.16 3.93 -17.07
N ALA A 131 -7.92 3.00 -16.50
CA ALA A 131 -8.37 1.80 -17.21
C ALA A 131 -9.87 1.89 -17.55
N TYR A 132 -10.24 1.58 -18.80
CA TYR A 132 -11.61 1.50 -19.26
C TYR A 132 -12.13 0.05 -19.27
N PHE A 133 -12.92 -0.31 -18.26
CA PHE A 133 -13.48 -1.65 -18.09
C PHE A 133 -15.00 -1.61 -17.82
N PRO A 134 -15.84 -1.41 -18.86
CA PRO A 134 -17.30 -1.26 -18.69
C PRO A 134 -18.03 -2.54 -18.31
N ASP A 135 -17.38 -3.70 -18.40
CA ASP A 135 -17.96 -5.00 -18.05
C ASP A 135 -17.84 -5.31 -16.54
N GLY A 136 -17.32 -4.37 -15.75
CA GLY A 136 -17.20 -4.47 -14.30
C GLY A 136 -18.56 -4.62 -13.59
N SER A 137 -18.59 -5.43 -12.54
CA SER A 137 -19.84 -5.76 -11.82
C SER A 137 -20.37 -4.63 -10.92
N ASN A 138 -19.56 -3.60 -10.65
CA ASN A 138 -19.93 -2.45 -9.82
C ASN A 138 -20.59 -1.31 -10.62
N GLY A 139 -20.64 -1.41 -11.95
CA GLY A 139 -21.25 -0.39 -12.82
C GLY A 139 -20.37 0.84 -13.08
N GLU A 140 -19.13 0.84 -12.61
CA GLU A 140 -18.12 1.83 -12.99
C GLU A 140 -17.46 1.39 -14.30
N GLU A 141 -17.22 2.34 -15.20
CA GLU A 141 -16.57 2.06 -16.49
C GLU A 141 -15.10 2.47 -16.52
N TYR A 142 -14.71 3.41 -15.65
CA TYR A 142 -13.39 4.02 -15.62
C TYR A 142 -12.80 3.84 -14.23
N TYR A 143 -11.64 3.20 -14.15
CA TYR A 143 -10.93 2.96 -12.90
C TYR A 143 -9.62 3.74 -12.93
N HIS A 144 -9.43 4.59 -11.92
CA HIS A 144 -8.26 5.44 -11.81
C HIS A 144 -7.19 4.82 -10.92
N GLU A 145 -5.92 5.17 -11.17
CA GLU A 145 -4.78 4.88 -10.28
C GLU A 145 -4.65 3.40 -9.88
N SER A 146 -4.96 2.48 -10.80
CA SER A 146 -4.93 1.04 -10.55
C SER A 146 -3.49 0.53 -10.45
N VAL A 147 -3.13 -0.10 -9.32
CA VAL A 147 -1.80 -0.68 -9.13
C VAL A 147 -1.67 -2.00 -9.91
N ARG A 148 -0.89 -1.98 -11.00
CA ARG A 148 -0.73 -3.09 -11.93
C ARG A 148 0.42 -4.02 -11.59
N ALA A 149 1.43 -3.54 -10.87
CA ALA A 149 2.52 -4.36 -10.38
C ALA A 149 3.25 -3.68 -9.23
N ILE A 150 3.85 -4.50 -8.36
CA ILE A 150 4.82 -4.06 -7.35
C ILE A 150 6.13 -4.78 -7.61
N ILE A 151 7.20 -4.01 -7.73
CA ILE A 151 8.56 -4.52 -7.98
C ILE A 151 9.42 -4.14 -6.77
N GLU A 152 9.79 -5.12 -5.97
CA GLU A 152 10.61 -4.90 -4.78
C GLU A 152 12.05 -4.53 -5.17
N LEU A 153 12.56 -3.46 -4.55
CA LEU A 153 13.95 -3.00 -4.70
C LEU A 153 14.83 -3.46 -3.53
N GLY A 154 14.21 -3.93 -2.45
CA GLY A 154 14.85 -4.40 -1.22
C GLY A 154 15.03 -3.32 -0.16
N GLU A 155 15.78 -3.66 0.89
CA GLU A 155 15.95 -2.82 2.08
C GLU A 155 17.07 -1.78 1.97
N SER A 156 17.77 -1.75 0.82
CA SER A 156 18.86 -0.79 0.61
C SER A 156 18.29 0.60 0.38
N MET A 157 18.76 1.60 1.13
CA MET A 157 18.34 2.99 0.96
C MET A 157 18.78 3.59 -0.39
N SER A 158 19.69 2.96 -1.11
CA SER A 158 20.01 3.34 -2.48
C SER A 158 20.47 2.15 -3.30
N GLY A 159 20.28 2.21 -4.61
CA GLY A 159 20.67 1.11 -5.48
C GLY A 159 20.34 1.36 -6.94
N SER A 160 20.56 0.31 -7.73
CA SER A 160 20.13 0.24 -9.12
C SER A 160 19.69 -1.18 -9.46
N MET A 161 18.62 -1.29 -10.23
CA MET A 161 18.03 -2.56 -10.63
C MET A 161 17.46 -2.44 -12.05
N GLU A 162 17.61 -3.48 -12.86
CA GLU A 162 16.85 -3.61 -14.09
C GLU A 162 15.45 -4.12 -13.74
N VAL A 163 14.42 -3.37 -14.13
CA VAL A 163 13.01 -3.72 -13.92
C VAL A 163 12.33 -3.96 -15.26
N THR A 164 11.31 -4.82 -15.26
CA THR A 164 10.44 -5.04 -16.42
C THR A 164 9.05 -4.56 -16.05
N LEU A 165 8.47 -3.72 -16.90
CA LEU A 165 7.11 -3.21 -16.69
C LEU A 165 6.07 -4.23 -17.19
N PRO A 166 4.91 -4.35 -16.51
CA PRO A 166 3.77 -5.07 -17.05
C PRO A 166 3.25 -4.38 -18.33
N THR A 167 2.34 -5.06 -19.03
CA THR A 167 1.55 -4.37 -20.06
C THR A 167 0.42 -3.63 -19.37
N ALA A 168 0.13 -2.40 -19.80
CA ALA A 168 -1.10 -1.71 -19.43
C ALA A 168 -2.32 -2.57 -19.79
N TYR A 169 -3.40 -2.44 -19.03
CA TYR A 169 -4.67 -3.07 -19.37
C TYR A 169 -5.19 -2.52 -20.70
N ASP A 170 -5.20 -1.20 -20.84
CA ASP A 170 -5.44 -0.52 -22.10
C ASP A 170 -4.49 0.68 -22.27
N GLY A 171 -4.66 1.46 -23.35
CA GLY A 171 -3.92 2.71 -23.49
C GLY A 171 -2.39 2.60 -23.46
N ASP A 172 -1.77 3.70 -23.05
CA ASP A 172 -0.33 3.87 -22.83
C ASP A 172 -0.12 4.98 -21.79
N ASP A 173 -0.53 4.67 -20.57
CA ASP A 173 -0.67 5.60 -19.45
C ASP A 173 -0.17 4.98 -18.13
N LEU A 174 0.84 4.11 -18.23
CA LEU A 174 1.54 3.61 -17.06
C LEU A 174 2.41 4.69 -16.43
N GLU A 175 2.34 4.75 -15.11
CA GLU A 175 3.14 5.60 -14.24
C GLU A 175 4.01 4.75 -13.31
N VAL A 176 5.16 5.28 -12.93
CA VAL A 176 6.13 4.60 -12.07
C VAL A 176 6.35 5.43 -10.81
N HIS A 177 6.03 4.83 -9.67
CA HIS A 177 6.06 5.49 -8.36
C HIS A 177 7.04 4.76 -7.46
N LEU A 178 8.04 5.48 -6.94
CA LEU A 178 8.95 4.95 -5.92
C LEU A 178 8.28 5.07 -4.56
N ILE A 179 8.12 3.95 -3.85
CA ILE A 179 7.52 3.87 -2.52
C ILE A 179 8.56 3.35 -1.52
N HIS A 180 8.66 4.00 -0.36
CA HIS A 180 9.51 3.57 0.76
C HIS A 180 8.65 3.31 1.99
N GLU A 181 8.62 2.06 2.44
CA GLU A 181 7.79 1.60 3.54
C GLU A 181 8.66 1.22 4.74
N VAL A 182 8.29 1.69 5.93
CA VAL A 182 8.82 1.10 7.16
C VAL A 182 8.15 -0.25 7.37
N VAL A 183 8.93 -1.24 7.79
CA VAL A 183 8.47 -2.57 8.15
C VAL A 183 8.90 -2.80 9.59
N LEU A 184 7.94 -3.00 10.48
CA LEU A 184 8.25 -3.27 11.89
C LEU A 184 8.70 -4.72 12.05
N PRO A 185 9.59 -5.00 13.03
CA PRO A 185 9.92 -6.38 13.36
C PRO A 185 8.65 -7.12 13.81
N GLU A 186 8.61 -8.43 13.55
CA GLU A 186 7.59 -9.28 14.16
C GLU A 186 7.66 -9.11 15.68
N PRO A 187 6.51 -8.99 16.37
CA PRO A 187 6.52 -8.95 17.83
C PRO A 187 7.19 -10.23 18.33
N GLU A 188 8.16 -10.10 19.24
CA GLU A 188 8.68 -11.27 19.94
C GLU A 188 7.48 -11.94 20.62
N ASP A 189 7.19 -13.19 20.26
CA ASP A 189 6.22 -13.99 21.00
C ASP A 189 6.67 -13.95 22.46
N GLU A 190 5.87 -13.32 23.33
CA GLU A 190 6.06 -13.50 24.76
C GLU A 190 5.95 -15.00 25.00
N ASP A 191 7.08 -15.64 25.34
CA ASP A 191 7.13 -17.05 25.72
C ASP A 191 5.92 -17.32 26.60
N PRO A 192 5.05 -18.29 26.26
CA PRO A 192 3.83 -18.50 27.03
C PRO A 192 4.24 -18.70 28.47
N VAL A 193 3.85 -17.77 29.33
CA VAL A 193 4.11 -17.83 30.77
C VAL A 193 3.56 -19.17 31.21
N THR A 194 4.47 -20.12 31.46
CA THR A 194 4.13 -21.46 31.93
C THR A 194 3.13 -21.28 33.08
N PRO A 195 1.88 -21.74 32.97
CA PRO A 195 0.96 -21.62 34.07
C PRO A 195 1.58 -22.35 35.25
N ALA A 196 1.83 -21.62 36.34
CA ALA A 196 2.10 -22.27 37.62
C ALA A 196 0.91 -23.19 37.92
N ASP A 197 1.21 -24.40 38.40
CA ASP A 197 0.25 -25.48 38.67
C ASP A 197 -1.09 -24.99 39.24
N PRO A 198 -2.23 -25.55 38.80
CA PRO A 198 -3.55 -25.04 39.15
C PRO A 198 -3.81 -25.22 40.65
N VAL A 199 -4.09 -24.11 41.33
CA VAL A 199 -4.84 -24.14 42.58
C VAL A 199 -6.31 -24.07 42.21
N GLU A 200 -7.11 -24.96 42.79
CA GLU A 200 -8.50 -25.25 42.44
C GLU A 200 -9.45 -24.03 42.43
N GLU A 201 -10.48 -24.23 41.61
CA GLU A 201 -11.59 -23.38 41.16
C GLU A 201 -12.23 -22.44 42.18
N ASP A 202 -12.68 -21.27 41.68
CA ASP A 202 -14.02 -20.76 41.96
C ASP A 202 -14.46 -19.79 40.83
N ASP A 203 -15.77 -19.79 40.61
CA ASP A 203 -16.55 -19.34 39.46
C ASP A 203 -16.42 -17.87 38.99
N ASP A 204 -16.86 -17.71 37.73
CA ASP A 204 -17.40 -16.54 37.05
C ASP A 204 -16.45 -15.47 36.46
N ASP A 205 -16.69 -15.26 35.16
CA ASP A 205 -16.59 -14.02 34.38
C ASP A 205 -15.42 -13.88 33.37
N SER A 206 -15.84 -13.53 32.16
CA SER A 206 -15.14 -12.81 31.07
C SER A 206 -13.66 -13.09 30.77
N GLY A 207 -13.41 -13.66 29.59
CA GLY A 207 -12.12 -13.56 28.92
C GLY A 207 -12.22 -13.94 27.46
N LEU A 208 -12.54 -12.99 26.58
CA LEU A 208 -12.34 -13.16 25.14
C LEU A 208 -10.84 -13.35 24.86
N PRO A 209 -10.45 -14.21 23.89
CA PRO A 209 -9.04 -14.34 23.52
C PRO A 209 -8.55 -13.00 22.97
N SER A 210 -7.40 -12.55 23.46
CA SER A 210 -6.69 -11.37 22.99
C SER A 210 -6.37 -11.50 21.51
N ILE A 211 -7.00 -10.65 20.70
CA ILE A 211 -6.60 -10.42 19.31
C ILE A 211 -5.22 -9.74 19.40
N SER A 212 -4.18 -10.46 18.99
CA SER A 212 -2.85 -9.89 18.82
C SER A 212 -2.91 -8.91 17.65
N PHE A 213 -2.68 -7.63 17.89
CA PHE A 213 -2.64 -6.61 16.86
C PHE A 213 -1.23 -6.54 16.27
N ILE A 214 -1.04 -6.97 15.02
CA ILE A 214 0.15 -6.60 14.26
C ILE A 214 -0.03 -5.15 13.80
N ALA A 215 0.63 -4.21 14.49
CA ALA A 215 0.68 -2.83 14.05
C ALA A 215 1.82 -2.67 13.05
N VAL A 216 1.57 -2.75 11.75
CA VAL A 216 2.58 -2.40 10.74
C VAL A 216 2.56 -0.89 10.52
N LEU A 217 3.64 -0.17 10.84
CA LEU A 217 3.80 1.26 10.53
C LEU A 217 4.37 1.44 9.12
N SER A 218 3.64 2.08 8.20
CA SER A 218 3.94 2.12 6.77
C SER A 218 4.19 3.53 6.27
N VAL A 219 5.32 3.81 5.67
CA VAL A 219 5.58 5.15 5.11
C VAL A 219 5.33 5.10 3.62
N ILE A 220 4.90 6.21 3.03
CA ILE A 220 4.88 6.36 1.59
C ILE A 220 5.53 7.72 1.29
N MET A 221 6.81 7.71 0.92
CA MET A 221 7.46 8.84 0.25
C MET A 221 7.45 8.55 -1.26
N VAL A 222 6.75 9.39 -2.03
CA VAL A 222 6.52 9.17 -3.47
C VAL A 222 7.41 10.09 -4.31
N ALA A 223 8.13 9.50 -5.27
CA ALA A 223 8.62 10.20 -6.44
C ALA A 223 8.01 9.54 -7.68
N ALA A 224 7.30 10.31 -8.52
CA ALA A 224 6.54 9.81 -9.66
C ALA A 224 7.07 10.36 -11.00
N PHE A 225 7.01 9.55 -12.06
CA PHE A 225 7.21 9.94 -13.45
C PHE A 225 6.32 9.10 -14.39
N THR A 226 5.74 9.73 -15.40
CA THR A 226 4.94 9.06 -16.44
C THR A 226 5.83 8.37 -17.47
N ALA A 227 5.60 7.08 -17.74
CA ALA A 227 6.34 6.30 -18.74
C ALA A 227 5.51 6.18 -20.03
N GLN A 228 5.72 7.07 -21.00
CA GLN A 228 5.04 6.98 -22.30
C GLN A 228 5.78 6.04 -23.26
N ARG A 229 5.08 5.03 -23.79
CA ARG A 229 5.53 4.10 -24.82
C ARG A 229 5.27 4.70 -26.21
N LYS A 230 6.32 5.18 -26.87
CA LYS A 230 6.18 5.71 -28.24
C LYS A 230 5.73 4.60 -29.20
N LEU A 231 4.48 4.68 -29.65
CA LEU A 231 3.99 3.94 -30.82
C LEU A 231 4.90 4.27 -32.03
N ARG A 232 5.56 3.25 -32.58
CA ARG A 232 6.30 3.33 -33.86
C ARG A 232 5.47 2.82 -35.02
#